data_AF-A0A7C5DTS2-F1
#
_entry.id   AF-A0A7C5DTS2-F1
#
_cell.length_a   1.000
_cell.length_b   1.000
_cell.length_c   1.000
_cell.angle_alpha   90.00
_cell.angle_beta   90.00
_cell.angle_gamma   90.00
#
_symmetry.space_group_name_H-M   'P 1'
#
loop_
_entity.id
_entity.type
_entity.pdbx_description
1 polymer ?
#
loop_
_entity_poly.entity_id
_entity_poly.type
_entity_poly.pdbx_seq_one_letter_code
_entity_poly.pdbx_strand_id
1 'polypeptide(L)' 'METIYTRIRTRARQIVSSFPTPDFYKKEADAIASSRKLMEKSRHISDLKTIVTEHLEDDFGHGLQHAVKVSLEAGS' A
#
# COMPACT_ATOMS: atom_id res chain seq x y z
N MET A 1 -8.38 -18.23 18.20
CA MET A 1 -7.13 -19.02 18.16
C MET A 1 -6.19 -18.31 17.18
N GLU A 2 -5.01 -17.87 17.61
CA GLU A 2 -4.07 -17.17 16.72
C GLU A 2 -3.40 -18.19 15.78
N THR A 3 -3.45 -17.97 14.46
CA THR A 3 -2.81 -18.86 13.49
C THR A 3 -1.30 -18.64 13.49
N ILE A 4 -0.54 -19.65 13.03
CA ILE A 4 0.92 -19.51 12.82
C ILE A 4 1.21 -18.31 11.90
N TYR A 5 0.38 -18.11 10.88
CA TYR A 5 0.46 -16.95 9.99
C TYR A 5 0.36 -15.61 10.74
N THR A 6 -0.63 -15.45 11.61
CA THR A 6 -0.80 -14.21 12.38
C THR A 6 0.41 -13.95 13.30
N ARG A 7 0.98 -14.99 13.91
CA ARG A 7 2.20 -14.87 14.73
C ARG A 7 3.41 -14.40 13.90
N ILE A 8 3.62 -14.98 12.71
CA ILE A 8 4.70 -14.58 11.79
C ILE A 8 4.50 -13.11 11.37
N ARG A 9 3.29 -12.74 10.95
CA ARG A 9 2.95 -11.37 10.53
C ARG A 9 3.16 -10.35 11.64
N THR A 10 2.74 -10.66 12.86
CA THR A 10 2.95 -9.81 14.04
C THR A 10 4.44 -9.64 14.31
N ARG A 11 5.23 -10.73 14.29
CA ARG A 11 6.67 -10.65 14.52
C ARG A 11 7.39 -9.85 13.43
N ALA A 12 7.02 -10.02 12.17
CA ALA A 12 7.56 -9.24 11.05
C ALA A 12 7.32 -7.74 11.24
N ARG A 13 6.11 -7.34 11.66
CA ARG A 13 5.79 -5.94 11.96
C ARG A 13 6.62 -5.37 13.11
N GLN A 14 6.82 -6.14 14.18
CA GLN A 14 7.70 -5.74 15.28
C GLN A 14 9.13 -5.51 14.81
N ILE A 15 9.68 -6.41 13.99
CA ILE A 15 11.02 -6.26 13.42
C ILE A 15 11.10 -4.97 12.60
N VAL A 16 10.17 -4.73 11.67
CA VAL A 16 10.19 -3.52 10.84
C VAL A 16 10.07 -2.24 11.70
N SER A 17 9.28 -2.27 12.77
CA SER A 17 9.11 -1.11 13.66
C SER A 17 10.37 -0.70 14.45
N SER A 18 11.35 -1.60 14.59
CA SER A 18 12.62 -1.27 15.23
C SER A 18 13.63 -0.59 14.29
N PHE A 19 13.32 -0.44 13.01
CA PHE A 19 14.16 0.24 12.03
C PHE A 19 13.61 1.63 11.70
N PRO A 20 14.48 2.57 11.28
CA PRO A 20 14.03 3.87 10.82
C PRO A 20 13.17 3.73 9.56
N THR A 21 12.28 4.72 9.33
CA THR A 21 11.52 4.84 8.09
C THR A 21 12.47 4.80 6.88
N PRO A 22 12.17 3.99 5.84
CA PRO A 22 13.00 3.93 4.63
C PRO A 22 13.25 5.30 4.02
N ASP A 23 14.48 5.54 3.57
CA ASP A 23 14.89 6.81 2.96
C ASP A 23 14.06 7.17 1.73
N PHE A 24 13.54 6.18 1.01
CA PHE A 24 12.60 6.36 -0.10
C PHE A 24 11.46 7.31 0.26
N TYR A 25 10.79 7.09 1.39
CA TYR A 25 9.66 7.94 1.80
C TYR A 25 10.05 9.35 2.23
N LYS A 26 11.36 9.59 2.47
CA LYS A 26 11.88 10.94 2.75
C LYS A 26 12.29 11.64 1.46
N LYS A 27 12.97 10.93 0.57
CA LYS A 27 13.50 11.45 -0.71
C LYS A 27 12.40 11.69 -1.73
N GLU A 28 11.42 10.79 -1.79
CA GLU A 28 10.31 10.84 -2.75
C GLU A 28 9.02 11.40 -2.14
N ALA A 29 9.10 12.12 -1.02
CA ALA A 29 7.92 12.64 -0.33
C ALA A 29 7.03 13.50 -1.24
N ASP A 30 7.65 14.38 -2.04
CA ASP A 30 6.94 15.27 -2.98
C ASP A 30 6.38 14.50 -4.19
N ALA A 31 7.12 13.49 -4.66
CA ALA A 31 6.69 12.64 -5.76
C ALA A 31 5.50 11.75 -5.34
N ILE A 32 5.54 11.16 -4.14
CA ILE A 32 4.40 10.44 -3.54
C ILE A 32 3.20 11.37 -3.36
N ALA A 33 3.41 12.61 -2.90
CA ALA A 33 2.32 13.58 -2.76
C ALA A 33 1.69 13.93 -4.12
N SER A 34 2.50 14.03 -5.17
CA SER A 34 2.04 14.29 -6.54
C SER A 34 1.30 13.09 -7.13
N SER A 35 1.84 11.88 -6.97
CA SER A 35 1.23 10.61 -7.33
C SER A 35 -0.14 10.44 -6.67
N ARG A 36 -0.24 10.77 -5.37
CA ARG A 36 -1.51 10.78 -4.64
C ARG A 36 -2.52 11.74 -5.24
N LYS A 37 -2.13 12.99 -5.52
CA LYS A 37 -3.01 13.98 -6.15
C LYS A 37 -3.51 13.51 -7.52
N LEU A 38 -2.63 12.88 -8.31
CA LEU A 38 -3.01 12.31 -9.61
C LEU A 38 -4.02 11.18 -9.45
N MET A 39 -3.75 10.24 -8.54
CA MET A 39 -4.64 9.13 -8.24
C MET A 39 -6.02 9.60 -7.78
N GLU A 40 -6.10 10.65 -6.96
CA GLU A 40 -7.35 11.22 -6.44
C GLU A 40 -8.13 12.02 -7.49
N LYS A 41 -7.45 12.70 -8.41
CA LYS A 41 -8.09 13.58 -9.41
C LYS A 41 -8.40 12.87 -10.73
N SER A 42 -7.75 11.75 -11.02
CA SER A 42 -7.94 11.03 -12.27
C SER A 42 -9.23 10.22 -12.24
N ARG A 43 -10.20 10.60 -13.07
CA ARG A 43 -11.43 9.85 -13.28
C ARG A 43 -11.15 8.40 -13.72
N HIS A 44 -10.19 8.21 -14.62
CA HIS A 44 -9.78 6.88 -15.09
C HIS A 44 -9.28 5.99 -13.96
N ILE A 45 -8.47 6.54 -13.04
CA ILE A 45 -7.96 5.76 -11.90
C ILE A 45 -9.09 5.46 -10.91
N SER A 46 -10.03 6.40 -10.71
CA SER A 46 -11.22 6.15 -9.90
C SER A 46 -12.08 5.02 -10.46
N ASP A 47 -12.35 5.03 -11.77
CA ASP A 47 -13.15 3.99 -12.43
C ASP A 47 -12.47 2.63 -12.33
N LEU A 48 -11.15 2.57 -12.56
CA LEU A 48 -10.36 1.35 -12.37
C LEU A 48 -10.39 0.87 -10.91
N LYS A 49 -10.31 1.78 -9.94
CA LYS A 49 -10.35 1.42 -8.52
C LYS A 49 -11.69 0.80 -8.14
N THR A 50 -12.80 1.27 -8.69
CA THR A 50 -14.12 0.66 -8.49
C THR A 50 -14.12 -0.78 -8.98
N ILE A 51 -13.68 -1.01 -10.22
CA ILE A 51 -13.62 -2.35 -10.82
C ILE A 51 -12.72 -3.28 -10.01
N VAL A 52 -11.52 -2.82 -9.64
CA VAL A 52 -10.58 -3.63 -8.86
C VAL A 52 -11.15 -3.94 -7.47
N THR A 53 -11.86 -3.01 -6.83
CA THR A 53 -12.44 -3.24 -5.49
C THR A 53 -13.51 -4.33 -5.51
N GLU A 54 -14.25 -4.48 -6.61
CA GLU A 54 -15.28 -5.52 -6.76
C GLU A 54 -14.69 -6.94 -6.92
N HIS A 55 -13.44 -7.05 -7.38
CA HIS A 55 -12.81 -8.34 -7.73
C HIS A 55 -11.60 -8.72 -6.86
N LEU A 56 -11.02 -7.76 -6.14
CA LEU A 56 -9.79 -7.99 -5.39
C LEU A 56 -10.07 -8.46 -3.97
N GLU A 57 -9.76 -9.72 -3.69
CA GLU A 57 -9.73 -10.28 -2.35
C GLU A 57 -8.47 -9.85 -1.59
N ASP A 58 -8.52 -9.83 -0.25
CA ASP A 58 -7.33 -9.64 0.56
C ASP A 58 -6.57 -10.97 0.74
N ASP A 59 -5.74 -11.28 -0.25
CA ASP A 59 -4.90 -12.48 -0.25
C ASP A 59 -3.57 -12.24 0.49
N PHE A 60 -3.49 -12.71 1.73
CA PHE A 60 -2.31 -12.58 2.61
C PHE A 60 -1.73 -11.14 2.71
N GLY A 61 -2.57 -10.11 2.63
CA GLY A 61 -2.15 -8.71 2.70
C GLY A 61 -1.93 -8.05 1.34
N HIS A 62 -2.31 -8.70 0.23
CA HIS A 62 -2.32 -8.15 -1.12
C HIS A 62 -3.69 -7.55 -1.53
N GLY A 63 -4.58 -7.27 -0.59
CA GLY A 63 -5.84 -6.57 -0.86
C GLY A 63 -5.66 -5.10 -1.27
N LEU A 64 -6.80 -4.40 -1.38
CA LEU A 64 -6.87 -3.02 -1.92
C LEU A 64 -5.90 -2.04 -1.26
N GLN A 65 -5.66 -2.14 0.06
CA GLN A 65 -4.72 -1.27 0.76
C GLN A 65 -3.29 -1.40 0.21
N HIS A 66 -2.85 -2.63 -0.05
CA HIS A 66 -1.54 -2.89 -0.62
C HIS A 66 -1.48 -2.40 -2.06
N ALA A 67 -2.49 -2.71 -2.88
CA ALA A 67 -2.58 -2.25 -4.27
C ALA A 67 -2.49 -0.71 -4.38
N VAL A 68 -3.21 0.03 -3.52
CA VAL A 68 -3.13 1.50 -3.46
C VAL A 68 -1.73 1.95 -3.07
N LYS A 69 -1.14 1.34 -2.04
CA LYS A 69 0.22 1.69 -1.58
C LYS A 69 1.22 1.57 -2.73
N VAL A 70 1.30 0.40 -3.38
CA VAL A 70 2.28 0.18 -4.45
C VAL A 70 1.99 1.03 -5.70
N SER A 71 0.73 1.35 -5.99
CA SER A 71 0.39 2.28 -7.08
C SER A 71 0.91 3.69 -6.83
N LEU A 72 0.82 4.17 -5.58
CA LEU A 72 1.36 5.48 -5.21
C LEU A 72 2.88 5.52 -5.33
N GLU A 73 3.55 4.46 -4.87
CA GLU A 73 5.01 4.31 -4.90
C GLU A 73 5.54 4.10 -6.33
N ALA A 74 4.77 3.49 -7.22
CA ALA A 74 5.15 3.34 -8.63
C ALA A 74 5.00 4.64 -9.43
N GLY A 75 4.10 5.53 -8.99
CA GLY A 75 3.88 6.83 -9.62
C GLY A 75 4.74 7.97 -9.04
N SER A 76 5.52 7.69 -7.99
CA SER A 76 6.48 8.62 -7.40
C SER A 76 7.86 8.39 -8.00
#